data_AF-A0A1M3CJV7-F1
#
_entry.id   AF-A0A1M3CJV7-F1
#
_cell.length_a   1.000
_cell.length_b   1.000
_cell.length_c   1.000
_cell.angle_alpha   90.00
_cell.angle_beta   90.00
_cell.angle_gamma   90.00
#
_symmetry.space_group_name_H-M   'P 1'
#
loop_
_entity.id
_entity.type
_entity.pdbx_description
1 polymer ?
#
loop_
_entity_poly.entity_id
_entity_poly.type
_entity_poly.pdbx_seq_one_letter_code
_entity_poly.pdbx_strand_id
1 'polypeptide(L)'
;MRVFSPKPQENVLRRRLSRRALNALLQGRHASIGGRTVAKRSRHLVEIASAYTWDELLSEPGVGSVTANQIRLWLEERRSHLRNAIEQ
;
A
#
# COMPACT_ATOMS: atom_id res chain seq x y z
N MET A 1 20.05 -30.91 2.37
CA MET A 1 19.20 -29.76 2.79
C MET A 1 18.41 -29.27 1.59
N ARG A 2 17.08 -29.24 1.65
CA ARG A 2 16.26 -28.57 0.62
C ARG A 2 16.23 -27.08 0.95
N VAL A 3 17.05 -26.29 0.25
CA VAL A 3 16.97 -24.84 0.31
C VAL A 3 15.75 -24.44 -0.51
N PHE A 4 14.63 -24.22 0.16
CA PHE A 4 13.50 -23.49 -0.42
C PHE A 4 13.95 -22.04 -0.56
N SER A 5 14.62 -21.72 -1.66
CA SER A 5 14.76 -20.34 -2.10
C SER A 5 13.46 -19.97 -2.80
N PRO A 6 12.53 -19.21 -2.19
CA PRO A 6 11.44 -18.65 -2.97
C PRO A 6 12.09 -17.71 -4.00
N LYS A 7 12.04 -18.09 -5.28
CA LYS A 7 12.35 -17.19 -6.38
C LYS A 7 11.58 -15.89 -6.13
N PRO A 8 12.20 -14.71 -6.24
CA PRO A 8 11.51 -13.47 -5.96
C PRO A 8 10.33 -13.40 -6.93
N GLN A 9 9.13 -13.41 -6.37
CA GLN A 9 7.86 -13.32 -7.08
C GLN A 9 7.67 -11.91 -7.64
N GLU A 10 8.66 -11.40 -8.38
CA GLU A 10 8.68 -10.07 -8.98
C GLU A 10 7.50 -9.88 -9.95
N ASN A 11 6.86 -10.97 -10.39
CA ASN A 11 5.68 -10.96 -11.25
C ASN A 11 4.32 -11.20 -10.53
N VAL A 12 4.29 -11.62 -9.27
CA VAL A 12 3.03 -11.88 -8.53
C VAL A 12 2.63 -10.72 -7.62
N LEU A 13 3.60 -9.91 -7.20
CA LEU A 13 3.33 -8.66 -6.46
C LEU A 13 2.63 -7.60 -7.33
N ARG A 14 2.63 -7.78 -8.66
CA ARG A 14 2.27 -6.79 -9.69
C ARG A 14 0.78 -6.67 -10.05
N ARG A 15 -0.15 -7.27 -9.28
CA ARG A 15 -1.58 -7.21 -9.64
C ARG A 15 -2.53 -6.97 -8.49
N ARG A 16 -2.20 -7.42 -7.27
CA ARG A 16 -3.10 -7.29 -6.11
C ARG A 16 -2.28 -6.98 -4.87
N LEU A 17 -2.73 -5.98 -4.12
CA LEU A 17 -2.23 -5.69 -2.78
C LEU A 17 -2.43 -6.91 -1.88
N SER A 18 -1.46 -7.16 -1.00
CA SER A 18 -1.64 -8.15 0.06
C SER A 18 -2.79 -7.75 0.98
N ARG A 19 -3.38 -8.72 1.68
CA ARG A 19 -4.43 -8.46 2.66
C ARG A 19 -3.98 -7.50 3.77
N ARG A 20 -2.69 -7.53 4.14
CA ARG A 20 -2.10 -6.57 5.09
C ARG A 20 -2.11 -5.15 4.53
N ALA A 21 -1.64 -4.97 3.30
CA ALA A 21 -1.67 -3.67 2.63
C ALA A 21 -3.11 -3.14 2.45
N LEU A 22 -4.05 -4.00 2.05
CA LEU A 22 -5.46 -3.62 1.94
C LEU A 22 -6.04 -3.19 3.27
N ASN A 23 -5.80 -3.95 4.34
CA ASN A 23 -6.30 -3.58 5.67
C ASN A 23 -5.70 -2.25 6.14
N ALA A 24 -4.40 -2.05 5.93
CA ALA A 24 -3.73 -0.79 6.27
C ALA A 24 -4.35 0.40 5.54
N LEU A 25 -4.62 0.29 4.22
CA LEU A 25 -5.26 1.39 3.48
C LEU A 25 -6.74 1.57 3.86
N LEU A 26 -7.46 0.49 4.12
CA LEU A 26 -8.89 0.55 4.43
C LEU A 26 -9.17 1.00 5.86
N GLN A 27 -8.21 0.91 6.78
CA GLN A 27 -8.40 1.22 8.21
C GLN A 27 -7.42 2.27 8.73
N GLY A 28 -6.38 2.61 7.95
CA GLY A 28 -5.36 3.56 8.34
C GLY A 28 -5.85 5.00 8.27
N ARG A 29 -4.93 5.92 8.59
CA ARG A 29 -5.25 7.34 8.81
C ARG A 29 -5.94 8.04 7.63
N HIS A 30 -5.57 7.70 6.40
CA HIS A 30 -6.09 8.35 5.18
C HIS A 30 -7.32 7.64 4.62
N ALA A 31 -7.83 6.61 5.29
CA ALA A 31 -8.95 5.80 4.80
C ALA A 31 -10.22 6.62 4.57
N SER A 32 -10.42 7.71 5.34
CA SER A 32 -11.58 8.60 5.21
C SER A 32 -11.68 9.30 3.85
N ILE A 33 -10.55 9.46 3.12
CA ILE A 33 -10.51 10.04 1.76
C ILE A 33 -11.42 9.25 0.82
N GLY A 34 -11.38 7.91 0.89
CA GLY A 34 -12.23 7.05 0.07
C GLY A 34 -13.67 6.91 0.57
N GLY A 35 -14.07 7.63 1.62
CA GLY A 35 -15.44 7.69 2.14
C GLY A 35 -15.72 6.88 3.41
N ARG A 36 -16.98 6.92 3.87
CA ARG A 36 -17.40 6.40 5.19
C ARG A 36 -17.51 4.87 5.29
N THR A 37 -17.63 4.15 4.18
CA THR A 37 -17.83 2.70 4.17
C THR A 37 -16.64 1.97 3.56
N VAL A 38 -16.34 0.76 4.02
CA VAL A 38 -15.27 -0.09 3.46
C VAL A 38 -15.46 -0.28 1.95
N ALA A 39 -16.69 -0.46 1.49
CA ALA A 39 -17.02 -0.64 0.07
C ALA A 39 -16.76 0.61 -0.79
N LYS A 40 -16.86 1.83 -0.24
CA LYS A 40 -16.46 3.05 -0.93
C LYS A 40 -14.94 3.19 -0.92
N ARG A 41 -14.30 2.95 0.23
CA ARG A 41 -12.84 3.02 0.37
C ARG A 41 -12.09 2.06 -0.54
N SER A 42 -12.62 0.84 -0.72
CA SER A 42 -12.02 -0.15 -1.63
C SER A 42 -12.00 0.27 -3.10
N ARG A 43 -12.89 1.19 -3.51
CA ARG A 43 -12.91 1.76 -4.86
C ARG A 43 -11.91 2.91 -5.05
N HIS A 44 -11.52 3.57 -3.95
CA HIS A 44 -10.62 4.73 -3.94
C HIS A 44 -9.27 4.41 -3.30
N LEU A 45 -8.80 3.15 -3.39
CA LEU A 45 -7.53 2.74 -2.79
C LEU A 45 -6.33 3.51 -3.35
N VAL A 46 -6.39 3.92 -4.62
CA VAL A 46 -5.32 4.72 -5.25
C VAL A 46 -5.21 6.08 -4.56
N GLU A 47 -6.33 6.78 -4.40
CA GLU A 47 -6.41 8.10 -3.75
C GLU A 47 -5.99 8.03 -2.27
N ILE A 48 -6.45 7.01 -1.55
CA ILE A 48 -6.05 6.78 -0.17
C ILE A 48 -4.54 6.53 -0.09
N ALA A 49 -4.01 5.63 -0.92
CA ALA A 49 -2.60 5.27 -0.88
C ALA A 49 -1.69 6.43 -1.32
N SER A 50 -2.10 7.23 -2.30
CA SER A 50 -1.32 8.39 -2.75
C SER A 50 -1.26 9.52 -1.73
N ALA A 51 -2.17 9.56 -0.74
CA ALA A 51 -2.13 10.56 0.34
C ALA A 51 -1.03 10.27 1.38
N TYR A 52 -0.58 9.02 1.47
CA TYR A 52 0.48 8.63 2.39
C TYR A 52 1.84 9.15 1.93
N THR A 53 2.66 9.58 2.89
CA THR A 53 4.12 9.60 2.73
C THR A 53 4.70 8.22 3.05
N TRP A 54 5.98 8.02 2.72
CA TRP A 54 6.69 6.77 3.04
C TRP A 54 6.73 6.48 4.55
N ASP A 55 7.04 7.49 5.37
CA ASP A 55 7.12 7.34 6.83
C ASP A 55 5.76 7.11 7.48
N GLU A 56 4.72 7.73 6.94
CA GLU A 56 3.34 7.49 7.37
C GLU A 56 2.94 6.03 7.13
N LEU A 57 3.29 5.45 5.97
CA LEU A 57 3.05 4.03 5.72
C LEU A 57 3.80 3.14 6.71
N LEU A 58 5.07 3.42 7.00
CA LEU A 58 5.85 2.65 7.96
C LEU A 58 5.33 2.77 9.40
N SER A 59 4.57 3.83 9.70
CA SER A 59 3.94 4.03 11.00
C SER A 59 2.59 3.32 11.12
N GLU A 60 2.02 2.80 10.03
CA GLU A 60 0.73 2.09 10.07
C GLU A 60 0.88 0.69 10.71
N PRO A 61 -0.05 0.28 11.59
CA PRO A 61 0.01 -1.03 12.23
C PRO A 61 0.05 -2.19 11.22
N GLY A 62 1.09 -3.03 11.33
CA GLY A 62 1.26 -4.19 10.46
C GLY A 62 1.81 -3.86 9.06
N VAL A 63 2.26 -2.63 8.83
CA VAL A 63 2.98 -2.22 7.63
C VAL A 63 4.48 -2.14 7.92
N GLY A 64 5.23 -3.11 7.41
CA GLY A 64 6.69 -3.06 7.37
C GLY A 64 7.21 -2.59 6.01
N SER A 65 8.53 -2.48 5.87
CA SER A 65 9.19 -2.08 4.61
C SER A 65 8.76 -2.89 3.38
N VAL A 66 8.53 -4.19 3.54
CA VAL A 66 8.02 -5.07 2.47
C VAL A 66 6.60 -4.67 2.04
N THR A 67 5.72 -4.37 2.99
CA THR A 67 4.33 -3.98 2.72
C THR A 67 4.27 -2.57 2.14
N ALA A 68 5.07 -1.63 2.66
CA ALA A 68 5.19 -0.29 2.12
C ALA A 68 5.73 -0.30 0.67
N ASN A 69 6.77 -1.10 0.39
CA ASN A 69 7.28 -1.29 -0.97
C ASN A 69 6.21 -1.88 -1.90
N GLN A 70 5.43 -2.84 -1.42
CA GLN A 70 4.33 -3.40 -2.21
C GLN A 70 3.29 -2.33 -2.57
N ILE A 71 2.90 -1.47 -1.63
CA ILE A 71 1.94 -0.38 -1.87
C ILE A 71 2.51 0.63 -2.89
N ARG A 72 3.79 1.00 -2.73
CA ARG A 72 4.49 1.89 -3.66
C ARG A 72 4.51 1.34 -5.09
N LEU A 73 4.95 0.10 -5.27
CA LEU A 73 4.98 -0.55 -6.59
C LEU A 73 3.58 -0.66 -7.20
N TRP A 74 2.57 -0.97 -6.37
CA TRP A 74 1.18 -1.05 -6.81
C TRP A 74 0.62 0.30 -7.30
N LEU A 75 1.08 1.42 -6.72
CA LEU A 75 0.78 2.78 -7.17
C LEU A 75 1.51 3.12 -8.48
N GLU A 76 2.79 2.79 -8.58
CA GLU A 76 3.61 3.06 -9.77
C GLU A 76 3.00 2.40 -11.03
N GLU A 77 2.50 1.16 -10.91
CA GLU A 77 1.77 0.46 -11.98
C GLU A 77 0.51 1.19 -12.46
N ARG A 78 -0.10 1.97 -11.55
CA ARG A 78 -1.30 2.78 -11.80
C ARG A 78 -0.96 4.23 -12.12
N ARG A 79 0.31 4.51 -12.44
CA ARG A 79 0.83 5.85 -12.75
C ARG A 79 0.56 6.87 -11.63
N SER A 80 0.53 6.39 -10.40
CA SER A 80 0.39 7.19 -9.18
C SER A 80 1.64 7.02 -8.32
N HIS A 81 1.80 7.89 -7.34
CA HIS A 81 2.93 7.86 -6.42
C HIS A 81 2.47 8.22 -5.01
N LEU A 82 3.30 7.89 -4.03
CA LEU A 82 3.11 8.36 -2.66
C LEU A 82 3.27 9.88 -2.61
N ARG A 83 2.66 10.50 -1.61
CA ARG A 83 2.86 11.92 -1.33
C ARG A 83 4.34 12.13 -1.01
N ASN A 84 4.96 13.06 -1.74
CA ASN A 84 6.32 13.48 -1.43
C ASN A 84 6.34 14.04 0.00
N ALA A 85 7.38 13.72 0.77
CA ALA A 85 7.54 14.23 2.14
C ALA A 85 7.85 15.75 2.19
N ILE A 86 7.91 16.43 1.04
CA ILE A 86 8.22 17.85 0.94
C ILE A 86 6.91 18.63 0.96
N GLU A 87 6.53 19.07 2.16
CA GLU A 87 5.83 20.33 2.43
C GLU A 87 5.88 20.53 3.97
N GLN A 88 6.97 21.16 4.41
CA GLN A 88 7.00 21.98 5.63
C GLN A 88 6.90 23.44 5.21
#